data_AF-A0A2S1SSY0-F1
#
_entry.id   AF-A0A2S1SSY0-F1
#
_cell.length_a   1.000
_cell.length_b   1.000
_cell.length_c   1.000
_cell.angle_alpha   90.00
_cell.angle_beta   90.00
_cell.angle_gamma   90.00
#
_symmetry.space_group_name_H-M   'P 1'
#
loop_
_entity.id
_entity.type
_entity.pdbx_description
1 polymer ?
#
loop_
_entity_poly.entity_id
_entity_poly.type
_entity_poly.pdbx_seq_one_letter_code
_entity_poly.pdbx_strand_id
1 'polypeptide(L)' 'MATNDTDATQCEYVTYAPAGQTCPACNRPINELEPCRRGAVERASGAPVVVYRHAERCPA' A
#
# COMPACT_ATOMS: atom_id res chain seq x y z
N MET A 1 0.08 -34.97 8.30
CA MET A 1 0.48 -33.92 7.34
C MET A 1 -0.29 -32.67 7.70
N ALA A 2 0.31 -31.78 8.49
CA ALA A 2 -0.30 -30.49 8.82
C ALA A 2 0.14 -29.51 7.74
N THR A 3 -0.79 -29.10 6.88
CA THR A 3 -0.60 -27.95 6.00
C THR A 3 -0.53 -26.72 6.89
N ASN A 4 0.68 -26.32 7.26
CA ASN A 4 0.97 -24.94 7.63
C ASN A 4 0.79 -24.12 6.35
N ASP A 5 -0.47 -23.90 6.00
CA ASP A 5 -0.87 -22.79 5.15
C ASP A 5 -0.57 -21.56 6.00
N THR A 6 0.67 -21.07 5.89
CA THR A 6 0.95 -19.68 6.25
C THR A 6 0.11 -18.88 5.27
N ASP A 7 -1.13 -18.62 5.65
CA ASP A 7 -2.03 -17.67 5.03
C ASP A 7 -1.33 -16.30 5.12
N ALA A 8 -0.36 -16.07 4.22
CA ALA A 8 0.28 -14.78 3.97
C ALA A 8 -0.71 -13.78 3.36
N THR A 9 -1.98 -14.19 3.29
CA THR A 9 -3.20 -13.48 2.97
C THR A 9 -3.67 -12.57 4.11
N GLN A 10 -3.01 -12.61 5.27
CA GLN A 10 -3.23 -11.66 6.37
C GLN A 10 -2.64 -10.29 6.02
N CYS A 11 -3.51 -9.44 5.46
CA CYS A 11 -3.46 -7.98 5.40
C CYS A 11 -2.06 -7.36 5.31
N GLU A 12 -1.69 -6.88 4.10
CA GLU A 12 -0.58 -5.94 3.89
C GLU A 12 -0.47 -4.97 5.08
N TYR A 13 0.61 -5.08 5.84
CA TYR A 13 0.82 -4.29 7.04
C TYR A 13 0.47 -2.83 6.78
N VAL A 14 -0.47 -2.31 7.57
CA VAL A 14 -0.80 -0.90 7.54
C VAL A 14 0.44 -0.14 8.00
N THR A 15 0.93 0.75 7.15
CA THR A 15 2.14 1.54 7.36
C THR A 15 1.79 3.03 7.31
N TYR A 16 2.78 3.89 7.51
CA TYR A 16 2.64 5.34 7.38
C TYR A 16 3.43 5.82 6.18
N ALA A 17 2.83 6.72 5.39
CA ALA A 17 3.48 7.25 4.22
C ALA A 17 4.48 8.34 4.62
N PRO A 18 5.65 8.43 3.96
CA PRO A 18 6.53 9.57 4.15
C PRO A 18 5.83 10.87 3.74
N ALA A 19 6.24 11.98 4.35
CA ALA A 19 5.64 13.29 4.11
C ALA A 19 5.61 13.65 2.61
N GLY A 20 4.48 14.18 2.16
CA GLY A 20 4.27 14.61 0.76
C GLY A 20 3.79 13.50 -0.19
N GLN A 21 3.55 12.29 0.29
CA GLN A 21 2.97 11.24 -0.56
C GLN A 21 1.50 11.49 -0.89
N THR A 22 1.12 11.13 -2.10
CA THR A 22 -0.24 11.28 -2.62
C THR A 22 -0.81 9.91 -2.97
N CYS A 23 -2.03 9.63 -2.49
CA CYS A 23 -2.72 8.40 -2.81
C CYS A 23 -3.14 8.40 -4.28
N PRO A 24 -2.66 7.46 -5.12
CA PRO A 24 -3.01 7.42 -6.54
C PRO A 24 -4.47 7.00 -6.80
N ALA A 25 -5.16 6.42 -5.81
CA ALA A 25 -6.55 6.00 -5.95
C ALA A 25 -7.55 7.16 -5.82
N CYS A 26 -7.25 8.15 -4.98
CA CYS A 26 -8.14 9.31 -4.74
C CYS A 26 -7.51 10.66 -5.05
N ASN A 27 -6.24 10.69 -5.46
CA ASN A 27 -5.44 11.89 -5.73
C ASN A 27 -5.42 12.90 -4.57
N ARG A 28 -5.51 12.42 -3.33
CA ARG A 28 -5.38 13.23 -2.11
C ARG A 28 -4.06 12.94 -1.40
N PRO A 29 -3.45 13.95 -0.75
CA PRO A 29 -2.28 13.72 0.09
C PRO A 29 -2.62 12.74 1.22
N ILE A 30 -1.66 11.88 1.55
CA ILE A 30 -1.70 11.01 2.74
C ILE A 30 -0.99 11.77 3.85
N ASN A 31 -1.69 12.03 4.96
CA ASN A 31 -1.11 12.68 6.12
C ASN A 31 -0.14 11.74 6.87
N GLU A 32 0.83 12.30 7.59
CA GLU A 32 1.91 11.52 8.25
C GLU A 32 1.41 10.44 9.22
N LEU A 33 0.23 10.64 9.82
CA LEU A 33 -0.38 9.70 10.76
C LEU A 33 -1.59 8.97 10.16
N GLU A 34 -1.83 9.11 8.85
CA GLU A 34 -2.90 8.36 8.20
C GLU A 34 -2.44 6.94 7.88
N PRO A 35 -3.19 5.91 8.31
CA PRO A 35 -2.89 4.53 7.96
C PRO A 35 -2.96 4.31 6.44
N CYS A 36 -1.89 3.78 5.86
CA CYS A 36 -1.79 3.53 4.44
C CYS A 36 -1.25 2.12 4.14
N ARG A 37 -1.54 1.62 2.93
CA ARG A 37 -0.98 0.38 2.40
C ARG A 37 0.11 0.74 1.40
N ARG A 38 1.24 0.05 1.51
CA ARG A 38 2.37 0.22 0.58
C ARG A 38 2.28 -0.86 -0.48
N GLY A 39 2.04 -0.44 -1.71
CA GLY A 39 2.08 -1.30 -2.90
C GLY A 39 3.28 -0.98 -3.79
N ALA A 40 3.49 -1.80 -4.80
CA ALA A 40 4.37 -1.49 -5.93
C ALA A 40 3.54 -1.53 -7.21
N VAL A 41 3.74 -0.55 -8.08
CA VAL A 41 3.12 -0.53 -9.41
C VAL A 41 4.20 -0.77 -10.44
N GLU A 42 3.99 -1.78 -11.27
CA GLU A 42 4.84 -2.02 -12.43
C GLU A 42 4.72 -0.84 -13.40
N ARG A 43 5.84 -0.44 -13.98
CA ARG A 43 5.88 0.60 -15.00
C ARG A 43 6.13 -0.05 -16.35
N ALA A 44 5.53 0.51 -17.40
CA ALA A 44 5.72 0.03 -18.77
C ALA A 44 7.19 0.03 -19.21
N SER A 45 8.04 0.82 -18.56
CA SER A 45 9.48 0.78 -18.70
C SER A 45 10.14 1.21 -17.39
N GLY A 46 11.20 0.51 -16.99
CA GLY A 46 11.98 0.78 -15.78
C GLY A 46 11.57 -0.05 -14.55
N ALA A 47 12.15 0.30 -13.40
CA ALA A 47 11.89 -0.39 -12.14
C ALA A 47 10.47 -0.10 -11.61
N PRO A 48 9.84 -1.06 -10.90
CA PRO A 48 8.57 -0.85 -10.22
C PRO A 48 8.66 0.34 -9.26
N VAL A 49 7.60 1.15 -9.20
CA VAL A 49 7.54 2.29 -8.28
C VAL A 49 6.67 1.95 -7.09
N VAL A 50 7.21 2.23 -5.91
CA VAL A 50 6.49 2.11 -4.64
C VAL A 50 5.42 3.20 -4.57
N VAL A 51 4.19 2.81 -4.25
CA VAL A 51 3.07 3.71 -4.04
C VAL A 51 2.44 3.48 -2.67
N TYR A 52 1.89 4.54 -2.11
CA TYR A 52 1.15 4.50 -0.85
C TYR A 52 -0.32 4.79 -1.15
N ARG A 53 -1.24 3.97 -0.66
CA ARG A 53 -2.69 4.14 -0.80
C ARG A 53 -3.34 4.21 0.59
N HIS A 54 -4.39 5.02 0.78
CA HIS A 54 -5.10 5.02 2.06
C HIS A 54 -5.64 3.63 2.39
N ALA A 55 -5.45 3.17 3.62
CA ALA A 55 -5.82 1.81 4.00
C ALA A 55 -7.33 1.63 4.21
N GLU A 56 -8.02 2.67 4.66
CA GLU A 56 -9.44 2.64 5.03
C GLU A 56 -10.31 3.48 4.10
N ARG A 57 -9.74 4.53 3.49
CA ARG A 57 -10.48 5.50 2.67
C ARG A 57 -10.55 5.17 1.19
N CYS A 58 -9.70 4.28 0.71
CA CYS A 58 -9.61 3.96 -0.71
C CYS A 58 -9.79 2.46 -0.91
N PRO A 59 -10.52 2.04 -1.95
CA PRO A 59 -10.49 0.64 -2.36
C PRO A 59 -9.06 0.25 -2.75
N ALA A 60 -8.67 -0.95 -2.34
CA ALA A 60 -7.37 -1.52 -2.64
C ALA A 60 -7.25 -1.87 -4.12
#